data_AF-A0AAV8VLF7-F1
#
_entry.id   AF-A0AAV8VLF7-F1
#
_cell.length_a   1.000
_cell.length_b   1.000
_cell.length_c   1.000
_cell.angle_alpha   90.00
_cell.angle_beta   90.00
_cell.angle_gamma   90.00
#
_symmetry.space_group_name_H-M   'P 1'
#
loop_
_entity.id
_entity.type
_entity.pdbx_description
1 polymer ?
#
loop_
_entity_poly.entity_id
_entity_poly.type
_entity_poly.pdbx_seq_one_letter_code
_entity_poly.pdbx_strand_id
1 'polypeptide(L)'
;MPMPAYPSSAGSAGSPYPPAPGGSPYPPAPGGSTYPPSSGGSYPPSSGGGYPPSSGGGYPPSAPTAEESQSGGGYPAAGGGYAPPSYPNAPGAPPSGQAYPSRESQQGPYGGFSYTPQMSQGHVAPKPKRTPTVVPANPFNPRADAEVLRKAMKGFGTDEKAIINVLARRNNAQRLQIAVEFKTLYGKDLIKDLKSELSGNFENLVVALMTPLPEFYAKELHDAMSGLGTDEDVLIEVLCTMSNNEIRVIREAYHAMYHKSLESDLKGDTAGTFKRLMVSLCNACRDESMKVNPQAAQEDAKALLRAGELRLGTDESTFNMVLCQRNYAQLQSIFQEYQRITGHDIEQAIKNEFSGDAEDGFLAVIRSIKNQAAFFAKQLNKSMKGLGTNDRQLIRLVVTRCEIDMVEIKREYQAKYGESLADAIKGDTSGHYKKCLLALIGEAMYYKPLEEDLMGDTSGTFRRLMVSLCNANRDESMITNIEEAQADAQALLAAGELRLGTDESTFNMILCQRNYAQLQLIFQQYEQLSGHDIEETVKSEFSGDSEDAFLAVVRSIKDQPRFFAKQLNKAISGMGTNDQQLIRLVVTRCEIDMEDIKRAYESKYGESLNEAIKDDCGEDYKECLLALIGEH
;
A
#
# COMPACT_ATOMS: atom_id res chain seq x y z
N MET A 1 29.71 41.88 13.18
CA MET A 1 30.89 41.96 14.08
C MET A 1 30.41 41.75 15.51
N PRO A 2 31.18 41.07 16.39
CA PRO A 2 31.14 39.60 16.41
C PRO A 2 31.08 38.95 17.83
N MET A 3 31.16 37.61 17.84
CA MET A 3 31.29 36.69 19.00
C MET A 3 32.62 36.87 19.78
N PRO A 4 32.86 36.20 20.93
CA PRO A 4 33.34 34.79 20.99
C PRO A 4 32.63 33.93 22.09
N ALA A 5 32.56 32.59 22.12
CA ALA A 5 33.30 31.42 21.59
C ALA A 5 34.09 30.62 22.67
N TYR A 6 33.89 29.29 22.72
CA TYR A 6 34.51 28.30 23.62
C TYR A 6 35.83 27.70 23.07
N PRO A 7 36.63 27.02 23.90
CA PRO A 7 37.44 25.88 23.45
C PRO A 7 37.35 24.61 24.32
N SER A 8 37.94 23.52 23.81
CA SER A 8 37.66 22.11 24.15
C SER A 8 38.69 21.42 25.07
N SER A 9 38.43 20.15 25.40
CA SER A 9 39.18 19.29 26.34
C SER A 9 40.36 18.52 25.73
N ALA A 10 41.26 18.04 26.61
CA ALA A 10 42.40 17.16 26.32
C ALA A 10 42.06 15.67 26.57
N GLY A 11 42.93 14.75 26.13
CA GLY A 11 42.79 13.29 26.34
C GLY A 11 43.87 12.67 27.23
N SER A 12 43.76 11.36 27.53
CA SER A 12 44.87 10.42 27.82
C SER A 12 44.32 8.98 27.98
N ALA A 13 45.19 7.99 28.12
CA ALA A 13 44.92 6.55 27.92
C ALA A 13 44.83 5.68 29.21
N GLY A 14 44.30 4.45 29.07
CA GLY A 14 44.81 3.27 29.83
C GLY A 14 43.80 2.32 30.52
N SER A 15 43.45 1.21 29.85
CA SER A 15 43.16 -0.14 30.42
C SER A 15 41.97 -0.35 31.41
N PRO A 16 41.56 -1.60 31.75
CA PRO A 16 41.68 -2.90 31.07
C PRO A 16 40.31 -3.63 30.85
N TYR A 17 40.31 -4.78 30.16
CA TYR A 17 39.14 -5.67 30.01
C TYR A 17 38.79 -6.44 31.31
N PRO A 18 37.49 -6.64 31.62
CA PRO A 18 37.02 -7.72 32.51
C PRO A 18 36.62 -9.00 31.73
N PRO A 19 36.61 -10.19 32.38
CA PRO A 19 36.48 -11.49 31.70
C PRO A 19 35.03 -11.97 31.51
N ALA A 20 34.86 -12.94 30.61
CA ALA A 20 33.58 -13.60 30.34
C ALA A 20 33.26 -14.75 31.33
N PRO A 21 31.98 -14.94 31.73
CA PRO A 21 31.42 -16.25 32.05
C PRO A 21 30.98 -16.94 30.75
N GLY A 22 31.13 -18.24 30.53
CA GLY A 22 31.15 -19.33 31.52
C GLY A 22 29.90 -20.18 31.28
N GLY A 23 30.00 -21.16 30.38
CA GLY A 23 28.84 -21.88 29.82
C GLY A 23 28.17 -22.88 30.79
N SER A 24 27.01 -23.40 30.38
CA SER A 24 26.31 -24.51 31.04
C SER A 24 25.42 -25.27 30.04
N PRO A 25 25.09 -26.55 30.30
CA PRO A 25 25.06 -27.55 29.23
C PRO A 25 23.67 -27.94 28.70
N TYR A 26 23.65 -28.50 27.48
CA TYR A 26 22.50 -29.21 26.92
C TYR A 26 22.24 -30.54 27.65
N PRO A 27 20.98 -30.88 27.98
CA PRO A 27 20.59 -32.24 28.34
C PRO A 27 20.35 -33.12 27.08
N PRO A 28 20.52 -34.45 27.17
CA PRO A 28 20.50 -35.34 26.02
C PRO A 28 19.10 -35.83 25.63
N ALA A 29 18.96 -36.24 24.36
CA ALA A 29 17.80 -36.98 23.88
C ALA A 29 17.87 -38.48 24.25
N PRO A 30 16.72 -39.13 24.42
CA PRO A 30 16.57 -40.56 24.16
C PRO A 30 15.45 -40.83 23.14
N GLY A 31 15.75 -41.62 22.11
CA GLY A 31 14.73 -42.17 21.21
C GLY A 31 14.33 -43.59 21.58
N GLY A 32 13.13 -44.01 21.15
CA GLY A 32 12.81 -45.44 20.97
C GLY A 32 11.71 -46.03 21.86
N SER A 33 10.57 -46.34 21.20
CA SER A 33 9.84 -47.61 21.30
C SER A 33 8.60 -47.78 22.23
N THR A 34 7.53 -48.25 21.58
CA THR A 34 6.47 -49.19 22.03
C THR A 34 5.30 -48.75 22.95
N TYR A 35 4.08 -48.88 22.38
CA TYR A 35 2.76 -49.05 23.05
C TYR A 35 2.73 -50.35 23.91
N PRO A 36 1.90 -50.46 24.99
CA PRO A 36 0.46 -50.81 24.89
C PRO A 36 -0.40 -50.24 26.09
N PRO A 37 -1.55 -50.84 26.52
CA PRO A 37 -2.87 -50.84 25.87
C PRO A 37 -4.01 -50.27 26.75
N SER A 38 -5.23 -50.23 26.21
CA SER A 38 -6.48 -49.75 26.86
C SER A 38 -7.28 -50.82 27.63
N SER A 39 -7.84 -50.46 28.81
CA SER A 39 -8.94 -51.15 29.52
C SER A 39 -9.47 -50.27 30.67
N GLY A 40 -10.75 -50.24 31.11
CA GLY A 40 -12.00 -50.80 30.58
C GLY A 40 -13.18 -50.69 31.59
N GLY A 41 -14.44 -50.54 31.13
CA GLY A 41 -15.71 -50.75 31.87
C GLY A 41 -16.15 -49.73 32.96
N SER A 42 -17.44 -49.60 33.37
CA SER A 42 -18.72 -50.14 32.83
C SER A 42 -19.99 -49.73 33.63
N TYR A 43 -21.01 -49.12 32.97
CA TYR A 43 -22.51 -49.18 33.17
C TYR A 43 -23.17 -48.87 34.56
N PRO A 44 -24.52 -48.81 34.77
CA PRO A 44 -25.74 -49.00 33.91
C PRO A 44 -26.85 -47.87 34.07
N PRO A 45 -28.19 -48.03 33.82
CA PRO A 45 -28.93 -48.34 32.55
C PRO A 45 -30.25 -47.54 32.23
N SER A 46 -30.71 -47.60 30.95
CA SER A 46 -32.12 -47.57 30.40
C SER A 46 -33.07 -46.36 30.63
N SER A 47 -34.02 -45.96 29.75
CA SER A 47 -34.69 -46.49 28.51
C SER A 47 -35.39 -45.32 27.74
N GLY A 48 -35.93 -45.41 26.51
CA GLY A 48 -36.01 -46.46 25.48
C GLY A 48 -37.28 -46.37 24.57
N GLY A 49 -37.16 -46.61 23.25
CA GLY A 49 -38.26 -46.66 22.23
C GLY A 49 -38.30 -45.48 21.22
N GLY A 50 -38.63 -45.63 19.92
CA GLY A 50 -38.81 -46.83 19.08
C GLY A 50 -39.39 -46.55 17.65
N TYR A 51 -39.03 -47.41 16.67
CA TYR A 51 -39.70 -47.68 15.34
C TYR A 51 -39.60 -46.62 14.17
N PRO A 52 -39.94 -46.95 12.89
CA PRO A 52 -39.15 -47.81 11.96
C PRO A 52 -39.04 -47.27 10.48
N PRO A 53 -38.38 -47.97 9.51
CA PRO A 53 -38.03 -47.42 8.18
C PRO A 53 -38.78 -48.04 6.97
N SER A 54 -38.55 -47.51 5.74
CA SER A 54 -38.90 -48.18 4.47
C SER A 54 -37.92 -47.93 3.29
N SER A 55 -37.69 -48.98 2.50
CA SER A 55 -37.02 -49.07 1.19
C SER A 55 -37.84 -48.44 0.03
N GLY A 56 -37.34 -48.19 -1.20
CA GLY A 56 -36.03 -48.37 -1.83
C GLY A 56 -36.13 -48.75 -3.33
N GLY A 57 -35.15 -48.37 -4.17
CA GLY A 57 -34.87 -48.98 -5.50
C GLY A 57 -35.03 -48.12 -6.79
N GLY A 58 -34.07 -48.23 -7.73
CA GLY A 58 -34.29 -47.95 -9.17
C GLY A 58 -33.32 -47.00 -9.91
N TYR A 59 -32.46 -47.55 -10.78
CA TYR A 59 -31.58 -46.90 -11.80
C TYR A 59 -31.79 -47.64 -13.16
N PRO A 60 -31.18 -47.30 -14.33
CA PRO A 60 -30.63 -46.04 -14.88
C PRO A 60 -31.20 -45.73 -16.32
N PRO A 61 -30.42 -45.45 -17.40
CA PRO A 61 -30.03 -44.11 -17.90
C PRO A 61 -30.42 -43.82 -19.38
N SER A 62 -30.09 -42.61 -19.92
CA SER A 62 -29.43 -42.34 -21.24
C SER A 62 -29.75 -40.94 -21.82
N ALA A 63 -28.77 -40.33 -22.53
CA ALA A 63 -28.93 -39.19 -23.47
C ALA A 63 -29.06 -39.74 -24.93
N PRO A 64 -29.22 -38.97 -26.07
CA PRO A 64 -28.64 -37.64 -26.37
C PRO A 64 -29.43 -36.68 -27.36
N THR A 65 -28.75 -35.59 -27.77
CA THR A 65 -28.80 -34.83 -29.07
C THR A 65 -30.01 -33.99 -29.56
N ALA A 66 -29.75 -32.67 -29.68
CA ALA A 66 -29.80 -31.77 -30.87
C ALA A 66 -31.08 -31.45 -31.71
N GLU A 67 -31.22 -30.14 -32.03
CA GLU A 67 -31.91 -29.48 -33.19
C GLU A 67 -33.46 -29.72 -33.35
N GLU A 68 -34.31 -28.88 -33.97
CA GLU A 68 -34.18 -27.62 -34.74
C GLU A 68 -35.52 -26.82 -34.77
N SER A 69 -35.47 -25.50 -35.03
CA SER A 69 -36.48 -24.71 -35.81
C SER A 69 -37.92 -24.34 -35.32
N GLN A 70 -38.18 -23.02 -35.39
CA GLN A 70 -39.36 -22.28 -35.95
C GLN A 70 -40.79 -22.24 -35.34
N SER A 71 -41.39 -21.05 -35.55
CA SER A 71 -42.80 -20.63 -35.32
C SER A 71 -43.25 -20.49 -33.85
N GLY A 72 -44.13 -19.56 -33.47
CA GLY A 72 -44.80 -18.50 -34.22
C GLY A 72 -46.10 -18.10 -33.51
N GLY A 73 -46.15 -16.92 -32.88
CA GLY A 73 -47.31 -16.44 -32.12
C GLY A 73 -47.04 -15.04 -31.57
N GLY A 74 -48.05 -14.16 -31.54
CA GLY A 74 -47.82 -12.72 -31.36
C GLY A 74 -48.80 -11.97 -30.46
N TYR A 75 -48.68 -10.64 -30.53
CA TYR A 75 -49.46 -9.60 -29.82
C TYR A 75 -49.21 -9.44 -28.31
N PRO A 76 -49.41 -8.22 -27.75
CA PRO A 76 -49.18 -6.90 -28.34
C PRO A 76 -48.30 -5.99 -27.45
N ALA A 77 -47.75 -4.92 -28.03
CA ALA A 77 -46.90 -3.98 -27.32
C ALA A 77 -47.69 -2.94 -26.50
N ALA A 78 -47.23 -2.66 -25.28
CA ALA A 78 -47.61 -1.50 -24.48
C ALA A 78 -46.33 -0.83 -23.93
N GLY A 79 -45.71 0.03 -24.74
CA GLY A 79 -44.47 0.74 -24.41
C GLY A 79 -44.70 2.25 -24.29
N GLY A 80 -44.88 2.74 -23.07
CA GLY A 80 -44.90 4.18 -22.79
C GLY A 80 -43.49 4.77 -22.77
N GLY A 81 -43.09 5.47 -23.83
CA GLY A 81 -41.79 6.14 -23.90
C GLY A 81 -41.78 7.47 -23.15
N TYR A 82 -40.97 7.57 -22.09
CA TYR A 82 -40.60 8.84 -21.48
C TYR A 82 -39.32 9.39 -22.13
N ALA A 83 -39.38 10.61 -22.68
CA ALA A 83 -38.23 11.33 -23.20
C ALA A 83 -37.49 12.10 -22.08
N PRO A 84 -36.16 12.28 -22.17
CA PRO A 84 -35.37 12.93 -21.13
C PRO A 84 -35.50 14.47 -21.16
N PRO A 85 -35.43 15.16 -20.00
CA PRO A 85 -35.53 16.62 -19.93
C PRO A 85 -34.25 17.34 -20.36
N SER A 86 -34.42 18.41 -21.13
CA SER A 86 -33.36 19.29 -21.63
C SER A 86 -33.05 20.46 -20.68
N TYR A 87 -31.78 20.88 -20.65
CA TYR A 87 -31.33 22.07 -19.92
C TYR A 87 -31.78 23.37 -20.61
N PRO A 88 -32.28 24.38 -19.87
CA PRO A 88 -32.44 25.75 -20.37
C PRO A 88 -31.18 26.61 -20.15
N ASN A 89 -30.90 27.49 -21.12
CA ASN A 89 -29.71 28.34 -21.15
C ASN A 89 -30.01 29.81 -20.73
N ALA A 90 -28.97 30.62 -20.55
CA ALA A 90 -28.97 31.95 -19.93
C ALA A 90 -29.84 33.07 -20.60
N PRO A 91 -30.15 34.16 -19.86
CA PRO A 91 -30.40 35.49 -20.41
C PRO A 91 -29.19 36.45 -20.26
N GLY A 92 -29.06 37.41 -21.18
CA GLY A 92 -27.87 38.28 -21.34
C GLY A 92 -27.87 39.63 -20.62
N ALA A 93 -26.93 40.49 -21.02
CA ALA A 93 -26.64 41.85 -20.51
C ALA A 93 -26.62 42.87 -21.69
N PRO A 94 -26.27 44.18 -21.55
CA PRO A 94 -25.97 45.02 -20.38
C PRO A 94 -26.84 46.34 -20.38
N PRO A 95 -26.50 47.49 -19.71
CA PRO A 95 -25.36 48.36 -20.05
C PRO A 95 -24.58 48.98 -18.86
N SER A 96 -23.58 49.81 -19.19
CA SER A 96 -22.43 50.32 -18.41
C SER A 96 -22.63 51.60 -17.55
N GLY A 97 -21.79 51.82 -16.52
CA GLY A 97 -21.56 53.18 -15.97
C GLY A 97 -20.75 53.37 -14.66
N GLN A 98 -19.44 53.63 -14.78
CA GLN A 98 -18.58 54.54 -13.96
C GLN A 98 -18.40 54.45 -12.41
N ALA A 99 -17.16 54.11 -12.02
CA ALA A 99 -16.20 54.81 -11.12
C ALA A 99 -16.53 55.30 -9.67
N TYR A 100 -15.59 55.00 -8.75
CA TYR A 100 -15.46 55.53 -7.37
C TYR A 100 -14.93 56.99 -7.32
N PRO A 101 -15.00 57.69 -6.16
CA PRO A 101 -13.89 57.64 -5.19
C PRO A 101 -14.27 57.64 -3.69
N SER A 102 -13.30 57.25 -2.85
CA SER A 102 -13.35 57.14 -1.39
C SER A 102 -13.33 58.49 -0.64
N ARG A 103 -13.74 58.52 0.65
CA ARG A 103 -13.21 59.48 1.63
C ARG A 103 -13.27 58.99 3.09
N GLU A 104 -12.22 59.30 3.83
CA GLU A 104 -12.03 59.01 5.26
C GLU A 104 -12.78 60.00 6.19
N SER A 105 -13.02 59.61 7.45
CA SER A 105 -13.10 60.54 8.59
C SER A 105 -12.86 59.81 9.93
N GLN A 106 -12.59 60.57 10.99
CA GLN A 106 -11.71 60.19 12.10
C GLN A 106 -12.40 59.84 13.43
N GLN A 107 -11.57 59.34 14.35
CA GLN A 107 -11.76 59.02 15.77
C GLN A 107 -12.61 59.99 16.62
N GLY A 108 -13.29 59.47 17.64
CA GLY A 108 -13.86 60.23 18.77
C GLY A 108 -14.49 59.31 19.84
N PRO A 109 -14.36 59.55 21.17
CA PRO A 109 -14.51 58.48 22.17
C PRO A 109 -15.72 58.61 23.13
N TYR A 110 -15.97 57.51 23.86
CA TYR A 110 -16.55 57.34 25.21
C TYR A 110 -17.58 56.19 25.33
N GLY A 111 -17.54 55.51 26.47
CA GLY A 111 -18.21 54.22 26.67
C GLY A 111 -19.68 54.29 27.10
N GLY A 112 -20.38 53.18 26.90
CA GLY A 112 -21.71 52.92 27.44
C GLY A 112 -22.00 51.42 27.41
N PHE A 113 -22.12 50.80 28.59
CA PHE A 113 -22.56 49.41 28.70
C PHE A 113 -24.06 49.32 28.39
N SER A 114 -24.43 48.57 27.36
CA SER A 114 -25.81 48.23 27.05
C SER A 114 -25.95 46.72 26.79
N TYR A 115 -26.40 45.99 27.81
CA TYR A 115 -26.88 44.62 27.62
C TYR A 115 -28.20 44.66 26.84
N THR A 116 -28.17 44.27 25.57
CA THR A 116 -29.38 43.91 24.81
C THR A 116 -29.50 42.39 24.76
N PRO A 117 -30.65 41.80 25.15
CA PRO A 117 -30.86 40.36 24.99
C PRO A 117 -31.09 40.06 23.50
N GLN A 118 -30.03 39.67 22.79
CA GLN A 118 -30.17 39.18 21.42
C GLN A 118 -30.99 37.89 21.43
N MET A 119 -32.18 37.93 20.81
CA MET A 119 -32.94 36.73 20.50
C MET A 119 -32.09 35.81 19.63
N SER A 120 -31.91 34.57 20.08
CA SER A 120 -31.09 33.55 19.44
C SER A 120 -31.63 33.19 18.05
N GLN A 121 -31.20 33.91 17.01
CA GLN A 121 -31.13 33.34 15.68
C GLN A 121 -30.11 32.21 15.72
N GLY A 122 -30.55 30.97 15.45
CA GLY A 122 -29.72 29.79 15.59
C GLY A 122 -28.50 29.84 14.68
N HIS A 123 -27.34 30.18 15.25
CA HIS A 123 -26.06 30.11 14.54
C HIS A 123 -25.75 28.66 14.19
N VAL A 124 -25.80 28.34 12.90
CA VAL A 124 -25.27 27.07 12.38
C VAL A 124 -23.75 27.14 12.52
N ALA A 125 -23.18 26.24 13.33
CA ALA A 125 -21.73 26.15 13.47
C ALA A 125 -21.08 25.86 12.10
N PRO A 126 -19.99 26.55 11.72
CA PRO A 126 -19.34 26.31 10.44
C PRO A 126 -18.85 24.85 10.38
N LYS A 127 -19.18 24.14 9.30
CA LYS A 127 -18.73 22.76 9.10
C LYS A 127 -17.18 22.73 9.08
N PRO A 128 -16.54 21.73 9.70
CA PRO A 128 -15.09 21.61 9.68
C PRO A 128 -14.58 21.48 8.25
N LYS A 129 -13.46 22.15 7.96
CA LYS A 129 -12.79 22.02 6.67
C LYS A 129 -12.30 20.58 6.50
N ARG A 130 -12.57 19.99 5.33
CA ARG A 130 -12.08 18.67 4.92
C ARG A 130 -11.38 18.85 3.58
N THR A 131 -10.08 18.57 3.54
CA THR A 131 -9.23 18.74 2.37
C THR A 131 -8.60 17.37 2.01
N PRO A 132 -9.00 16.76 0.89
CA PRO A 132 -8.46 15.47 0.45
C PRO A 132 -7.05 15.62 -0.12
N THR A 133 -6.31 14.51 -0.13
CA THR A 133 -5.01 14.38 -0.83
C THR A 133 -5.15 13.68 -2.18
N VAL A 134 -6.16 12.82 -2.34
CA VAL A 134 -6.57 12.23 -3.62
C VAL A 134 -7.85 12.92 -4.08
N VAL A 135 -7.81 13.54 -5.26
CA VAL A 135 -8.94 14.24 -5.89
C VAL A 135 -9.31 13.57 -7.22
N PRO A 136 -10.53 13.77 -7.75
CA PRO A 136 -10.86 13.33 -9.10
C PRO A 136 -9.91 13.94 -10.11
N ALA A 137 -9.28 13.11 -10.94
CA ALA A 137 -8.44 13.57 -12.04
C ALA A 137 -9.28 14.36 -13.06
N ASN A 138 -8.70 15.42 -13.63
CA ASN A 138 -9.31 16.21 -14.69
C ASN A 138 -8.20 16.79 -15.60
N PRO A 139 -8.17 16.47 -16.91
CA PRO A 139 -9.07 15.55 -17.62
C PRO A 139 -8.93 14.10 -17.13
N PHE A 140 -9.99 13.32 -17.31
CA PHE A 140 -10.03 11.89 -16.99
C PHE A 140 -10.40 11.08 -18.23
N ASN A 141 -9.69 9.96 -18.44
CA ASN A 141 -9.93 9.04 -19.54
C ASN A 141 -9.77 7.60 -19.01
N PRO A 142 -10.87 6.92 -18.61
CA PRO A 142 -10.80 5.59 -18.00
C PRO A 142 -10.25 4.54 -18.98
N ARG A 143 -10.44 4.73 -20.28
CA ARG A 143 -9.93 3.84 -21.33
C ARG A 143 -8.40 3.89 -21.42
N ALA A 144 -7.82 5.10 -21.44
CA ALA A 144 -6.37 5.27 -21.47
C ALA A 144 -5.71 4.74 -20.18
N ASP A 145 -6.37 4.90 -19.02
CA ASP A 145 -5.90 4.33 -17.76
C ASP A 145 -5.97 2.79 -17.74
N ALA A 146 -7.04 2.20 -18.30
CA ALA A 146 -7.14 0.76 -18.48
C ALA A 146 -6.04 0.22 -19.43
N GLU A 147 -5.69 0.96 -20.49
CA GLU A 147 -4.59 0.64 -21.40
C GLU A 147 -3.21 0.69 -20.70
N VAL A 148 -2.98 1.68 -19.83
CA VAL A 148 -1.76 1.77 -18.99
C VAL A 148 -1.68 0.60 -18.01
N LEU A 149 -2.75 0.29 -17.28
CA LEU A 149 -2.78 -0.85 -16.35
C LEU A 149 -2.59 -2.18 -17.09
N ARG A 150 -3.22 -2.35 -18.26
CA ARG A 150 -3.04 -3.57 -19.07
C ARG A 150 -1.59 -3.74 -19.52
N LYS A 151 -0.91 -2.64 -19.88
CA LYS A 151 0.52 -2.66 -20.24
C LYS A 151 1.40 -2.96 -19.02
N ALA A 152 1.09 -2.39 -17.86
CA ALA A 152 1.82 -2.62 -16.61
C ALA A 152 1.77 -4.09 -16.13
N MET A 153 0.70 -4.81 -16.48
CA MET A 153 0.48 -6.24 -16.20
C MET A 153 0.68 -7.11 -17.47
N LYS A 154 1.68 -6.80 -18.30
CA LYS A 154 1.96 -7.57 -19.54
C LYS A 154 3.44 -7.86 -19.70
N GLY A 155 3.78 -9.14 -19.63
CA GLY A 155 5.14 -9.65 -19.86
C GLY A 155 5.56 -10.48 -18.66
N PHE A 156 6.88 -10.54 -18.42
CA PHE A 156 7.43 -11.12 -17.21
C PHE A 156 7.66 -10.01 -16.18
N GLY A 157 7.01 -10.13 -15.01
CA GLY A 157 6.99 -9.09 -13.99
C GLY A 157 5.98 -7.96 -14.27
N THR A 158 5.86 -7.05 -13.30
CA THR A 158 4.81 -6.04 -13.24
C THR A 158 5.42 -4.65 -13.13
N ASP A 159 4.81 -3.62 -13.75
CA ASP A 159 5.18 -2.21 -13.53
C ASP A 159 4.32 -1.62 -12.41
N GLU A 160 4.69 -1.89 -11.16
CA GLU A 160 3.97 -1.37 -9.99
C GLU A 160 4.02 0.17 -9.94
N LYS A 161 5.06 0.79 -10.51
CA LYS A 161 5.18 2.24 -10.61
C LYS A 161 4.08 2.81 -11.49
N ALA A 162 3.77 2.20 -12.62
CA ALA A 162 2.62 2.57 -13.46
C ALA A 162 1.30 2.34 -12.72
N ILE A 163 1.13 1.20 -12.03
CA ILE A 163 -0.07 0.91 -11.22
C ILE A 163 -0.31 1.98 -10.16
N ILE A 164 0.71 2.35 -9.37
CA ILE A 164 0.59 3.39 -8.34
C ILE A 164 0.30 4.76 -8.97
N ASN A 165 1.01 5.13 -10.05
CA ASN A 165 0.77 6.40 -10.75
C ASN A 165 -0.66 6.51 -11.29
N VAL A 166 -1.28 5.39 -11.69
CA VAL A 166 -2.67 5.37 -12.16
C VAL A 166 -3.66 5.39 -11.00
N LEU A 167 -3.51 4.49 -10.03
CA LEU A 167 -4.53 4.24 -9.01
C LEU A 167 -4.48 5.21 -7.83
N ALA A 168 -3.29 5.61 -7.36
CA ALA A 168 -3.18 6.55 -6.23
C ALA A 168 -3.53 7.99 -6.59
N ARG A 169 -3.75 8.30 -7.89
CA ARG A 169 -4.09 9.65 -8.38
C ARG A 169 -5.53 9.82 -8.85
N ARG A 170 -6.31 8.74 -8.85
CA ARG A 170 -7.72 8.69 -9.30
C ARG A 170 -8.57 8.39 -8.06
N ASN A 171 -9.71 9.04 -7.92
CA ASN A 171 -10.61 8.76 -6.81
C ASN A 171 -11.32 7.40 -6.99
N ASN A 172 -11.95 6.85 -5.96
CA ASN A 172 -12.57 5.51 -6.02
C ASN A 172 -13.60 5.40 -7.16
N ALA A 173 -14.43 6.42 -7.38
CA ALA A 173 -15.38 6.44 -8.49
C ALA A 173 -14.71 6.34 -9.88
N GLN A 174 -13.56 6.99 -10.07
CA GLN A 174 -12.77 6.88 -11.29
C GLN A 174 -12.08 5.51 -11.41
N ARG A 175 -11.56 4.94 -10.32
CA ARG A 175 -11.00 3.57 -10.31
C ARG A 175 -12.03 2.52 -10.73
N LEU A 176 -13.28 2.64 -10.27
CA LEU A 176 -14.38 1.77 -10.69
C LEU A 176 -14.72 1.95 -12.19
N GLN A 177 -14.69 3.17 -12.72
CA GLN A 177 -14.84 3.39 -14.17
C GLN A 177 -13.68 2.79 -14.98
N ILE A 178 -12.45 2.84 -14.49
CA ILE A 178 -11.30 2.16 -15.10
C ILE A 178 -11.52 0.64 -15.13
N ALA A 179 -12.05 0.04 -14.05
CA ALA A 179 -12.35 -1.39 -14.02
C ALA A 179 -13.42 -1.80 -15.06
N VAL A 180 -14.46 -0.98 -15.24
CA VAL A 180 -15.50 -1.18 -16.27
C VAL A 180 -14.92 -1.08 -17.69
N GLU A 181 -14.09 -0.07 -17.97
CA GLU A 181 -13.42 0.04 -19.27
C GLU A 181 -12.43 -1.11 -19.51
N PHE A 182 -11.64 -1.50 -18.51
CA PHE A 182 -10.72 -2.65 -18.61
C PHE A 182 -11.47 -3.95 -18.96
N LYS A 183 -12.63 -4.17 -18.32
CA LYS A 183 -13.52 -5.31 -18.64
C LYS A 183 -14.06 -5.22 -20.06
N THR A 184 -14.40 -4.02 -20.54
CA THR A 184 -14.94 -3.76 -21.88
C THR A 184 -13.88 -3.95 -22.98
N LEU A 185 -12.64 -3.51 -22.74
CA LEU A 185 -11.53 -3.60 -23.70
C LEU A 185 -10.94 -5.01 -23.81
N TYR A 186 -10.85 -5.74 -22.70
CA TYR A 186 -10.05 -6.98 -22.62
C TYR A 186 -10.85 -8.22 -22.21
N GLY A 187 -12.13 -8.09 -21.86
CA GLY A 187 -12.95 -9.19 -21.34
C GLY A 187 -12.55 -9.68 -19.94
N LYS A 188 -11.51 -9.09 -19.34
CA LYS A 188 -10.89 -9.51 -18.08
C LYS A 188 -11.36 -8.71 -16.87
N ASP A 189 -11.20 -9.28 -15.69
CA ASP A 189 -11.47 -8.59 -14.42
C ASP A 189 -10.19 -7.89 -13.93
N LEU A 190 -10.25 -6.56 -13.77
CA LEU A 190 -9.07 -5.76 -13.38
C LEU A 190 -8.59 -6.09 -11.97
N ILE A 191 -9.49 -6.37 -11.03
CA ILE A 191 -9.11 -6.67 -9.65
C ILE A 191 -8.45 -8.05 -9.61
N LYS A 192 -8.99 -9.03 -10.34
CA LYS A 192 -8.36 -10.35 -10.47
C LYS A 192 -6.98 -10.29 -11.10
N ASP A 193 -6.82 -9.57 -12.22
CA ASP A 193 -5.52 -9.40 -12.87
C ASP A 193 -4.52 -8.70 -11.91
N LEU A 194 -4.92 -7.64 -11.21
CA LEU A 194 -4.07 -6.98 -10.18
C LEU A 194 -3.67 -7.93 -9.04
N LYS A 195 -4.56 -8.84 -8.62
CA LYS A 195 -4.26 -9.84 -7.57
C LYS A 195 -3.35 -10.98 -8.02
N SER A 196 -3.26 -11.28 -9.32
CA SER A 196 -2.28 -12.25 -9.83
C SER A 196 -0.89 -11.66 -10.05
N GLU A 197 -0.79 -10.33 -10.17
CA GLU A 197 0.44 -9.60 -10.52
C GLU A 197 1.10 -8.96 -9.30
N LEU A 198 0.37 -8.81 -8.18
CA LEU A 198 0.85 -8.19 -6.95
C LEU A 198 0.82 -9.19 -5.79
N SER A 199 1.53 -8.88 -4.70
CA SER A 199 1.49 -9.68 -3.47
C SER A 199 1.58 -8.84 -2.19
N GLY A 200 1.20 -9.46 -1.07
CA GLY A 200 1.38 -8.93 0.29
C GLY A 200 0.63 -7.62 0.56
N ASN A 201 1.20 -6.75 1.39
CA ASN A 201 0.56 -5.49 1.79
C ASN A 201 0.34 -4.52 0.61
N PHE A 202 1.13 -4.63 -0.47
CA PHE A 202 0.91 -3.83 -1.66
C PHE A 202 -0.32 -4.30 -2.45
N GLU A 203 -0.51 -5.62 -2.62
CA GLU A 203 -1.75 -6.19 -3.16
C GLU A 203 -2.95 -5.77 -2.32
N ASN A 204 -2.89 -5.96 -1.00
CA ASN A 204 -3.98 -5.61 -0.07
C ASN A 204 -4.39 -4.14 -0.20
N LEU A 205 -3.42 -3.23 -0.28
CA LEU A 205 -3.66 -1.80 -0.47
C LEU A 205 -4.28 -1.49 -1.85
N VAL A 206 -3.77 -2.08 -2.93
CA VAL A 206 -4.30 -1.87 -4.28
C VAL A 206 -5.72 -2.41 -4.42
N VAL A 207 -6.02 -3.59 -3.88
CA VAL A 207 -7.37 -4.15 -3.85
C VAL A 207 -8.31 -3.26 -3.04
N ALA A 208 -7.89 -2.77 -1.87
CA ALA A 208 -8.67 -1.83 -1.05
C ALA A 208 -9.01 -0.54 -1.82
N LEU A 209 -8.07 0.04 -2.57
CA LEU A 209 -8.32 1.22 -3.40
C LEU A 209 -9.35 0.98 -4.50
N MET A 210 -9.36 -0.23 -5.08
CA MET A 210 -10.25 -0.66 -6.16
C MET A 210 -11.64 -1.12 -5.70
N THR A 211 -11.83 -1.38 -4.40
CA THR A 211 -13.11 -1.86 -3.85
C THR A 211 -14.09 -0.69 -3.66
N PRO A 212 -15.39 -0.82 -4.00
CA PRO A 212 -16.39 0.19 -3.65
C PRO A 212 -16.42 0.45 -2.13
N LEU A 213 -16.37 1.72 -1.70
CA LEU A 213 -16.23 2.04 -0.27
C LEU A 213 -17.27 1.35 0.66
N PRO A 214 -18.57 1.23 0.31
CA PRO A 214 -19.53 0.52 1.16
C PRO A 214 -19.22 -0.97 1.33
N GLU A 215 -18.75 -1.64 0.26
CA GLU A 215 -18.34 -3.04 0.29
C GLU A 215 -17.04 -3.22 1.08
N PHE A 216 -16.11 -2.27 0.96
CA PHE A 216 -14.86 -2.26 1.74
C PHE A 216 -15.14 -2.14 3.25
N TYR A 217 -16.00 -1.19 3.67
CA TYR A 217 -16.42 -1.10 5.08
C TYR A 217 -17.23 -2.31 5.53
N ALA A 218 -18.13 -2.84 4.70
CA ALA A 218 -18.89 -4.03 5.03
C ALA A 218 -17.96 -5.24 5.27
N LYS A 219 -16.93 -5.42 4.44
CA LYS A 219 -15.88 -6.42 4.64
C LYS A 219 -15.07 -6.17 5.91
N GLU A 220 -14.60 -4.95 6.15
CA GLU A 220 -13.82 -4.66 7.37
C GLU A 220 -14.64 -4.92 8.65
N LEU A 221 -15.93 -4.58 8.67
CA LEU A 221 -16.84 -4.89 9.78
C LEU A 221 -17.10 -6.39 9.93
N HIS A 222 -17.35 -7.12 8.83
CA HIS A 222 -17.56 -8.57 8.86
C HIS A 222 -16.33 -9.30 9.40
N ASP A 223 -15.15 -8.96 8.86
CA ASP A 223 -13.88 -9.56 9.24
C ASP A 223 -13.44 -9.13 10.65
N ALA A 224 -13.97 -8.04 11.21
CA ALA A 224 -13.80 -7.65 12.61
C ALA A 224 -14.68 -8.45 13.57
N MET A 225 -15.74 -9.10 13.10
CA MET A 225 -16.61 -9.99 13.88
C MET A 225 -16.40 -11.47 13.51
N SER A 226 -15.44 -11.77 12.62
CA SER A 226 -15.19 -13.12 12.11
C SER A 226 -14.06 -13.82 12.85
N GLY A 227 -14.36 -15.00 13.39
CA GLY A 227 -13.35 -15.90 13.98
C GLY A 227 -13.49 -16.02 15.50
N LEU A 228 -12.34 -16.06 16.20
CA LEU A 228 -12.30 -16.13 17.66
C LEU A 228 -11.95 -14.75 18.22
N GLY A 229 -12.94 -14.12 18.87
CA GLY A 229 -12.85 -12.74 19.36
C GLY A 229 -13.47 -11.74 18.38
N THR A 230 -13.36 -10.47 18.72
CA THR A 230 -13.83 -9.33 17.91
C THR A 230 -12.72 -8.29 17.85
N ASP A 231 -12.68 -7.49 16.78
CA ASP A 231 -11.80 -6.34 16.64
C ASP A 231 -12.63 -5.07 16.91
N GLU A 232 -12.77 -4.73 18.19
CA GLU A 232 -13.58 -3.59 18.64
C GLU A 232 -13.04 -2.26 18.10
N ASP A 233 -11.73 -2.14 17.87
CA ASP A 233 -11.12 -0.96 17.25
C ASP A 233 -11.73 -0.66 15.88
N VAL A 234 -11.96 -1.68 15.04
CA VAL A 234 -12.60 -1.52 13.72
C VAL A 234 -14.05 -1.07 13.86
N LEU A 235 -14.83 -1.73 14.73
CA LEU A 235 -16.24 -1.40 14.95
C LEU A 235 -16.38 0.06 15.42
N ILE A 236 -15.52 0.47 16.36
CA ILE A 236 -15.43 1.82 16.89
C ILE A 236 -15.01 2.82 15.79
N GLU A 237 -13.95 2.55 15.05
CA GLU A 237 -13.40 3.44 14.01
C GLU A 237 -14.44 3.75 12.93
N VAL A 238 -15.22 2.75 12.49
CA VAL A 238 -16.26 2.91 11.47
C VAL A 238 -17.53 3.51 12.07
N LEU A 239 -18.17 2.85 13.04
CA LEU A 239 -19.52 3.23 13.49
C LEU A 239 -19.56 4.56 14.26
N CYS A 240 -18.45 4.99 14.86
CA CYS A 240 -18.39 6.26 15.61
C CYS A 240 -18.06 7.48 14.73
N THR A 241 -17.76 7.29 13.43
CA THR A 241 -17.27 8.38 12.56
C THR A 241 -18.07 8.61 11.27
N MET A 242 -18.94 7.66 10.90
CA MET A 242 -19.81 7.73 9.72
C MET A 242 -21.09 8.54 9.97
N SER A 243 -21.59 9.16 8.89
CA SER A 243 -22.93 9.74 8.83
C SER A 243 -24.02 8.67 8.76
N ASN A 244 -25.27 9.06 9.01
CA ASN A 244 -26.41 8.16 8.87
C ASN A 244 -26.53 7.58 7.46
N ASN A 245 -26.19 8.36 6.42
CA ASN A 245 -26.26 7.88 5.05
C ASN A 245 -25.19 6.83 4.76
N GLU A 246 -23.95 7.08 5.17
CA GLU A 246 -22.84 6.13 5.03
C GLU A 246 -23.17 4.81 5.74
N ILE A 247 -23.67 4.84 6.98
CA ILE A 247 -24.06 3.63 7.73
C ILE A 247 -25.18 2.84 7.02
N ARG A 248 -26.16 3.50 6.38
CA ARG A 248 -27.23 2.80 5.64
C ARG A 248 -26.68 2.07 4.42
N VAL A 249 -25.86 2.73 3.60
CA VAL A 249 -25.27 2.10 2.40
C VAL A 249 -24.30 0.97 2.79
N ILE A 250 -23.56 1.11 3.90
CA ILE A 250 -22.73 0.02 4.45
C ILE A 250 -23.59 -1.17 4.88
N ARG A 251 -24.74 -0.95 5.55
CA ARG A 251 -25.68 -2.03 5.92
C ARG A 251 -26.27 -2.75 4.71
N GLU A 252 -26.58 -2.01 3.65
CA GLU A 252 -27.08 -2.57 2.39
C GLU A 252 -26.02 -3.43 1.70
N ALA A 253 -24.77 -2.95 1.58
CA ALA A 253 -23.64 -3.71 1.06
C ALA A 253 -23.37 -4.96 1.91
N TYR A 254 -23.34 -4.84 3.24
CA TYR A 254 -23.15 -5.96 4.16
C TYR A 254 -24.21 -7.05 3.97
N HIS A 255 -25.49 -6.68 3.88
CA HIS A 255 -26.56 -7.64 3.64
C HIS A 255 -26.47 -8.28 2.24
N ALA A 256 -26.05 -7.53 1.22
CA ALA A 256 -25.84 -8.07 -0.12
C ALA A 256 -24.69 -9.09 -0.17
N MET A 257 -23.60 -8.84 0.56
CA MET A 257 -22.39 -9.68 0.58
C MET A 257 -22.53 -10.92 1.47
N TYR A 258 -23.15 -10.79 2.65
CA TYR A 258 -23.14 -11.83 3.69
C TYR A 258 -24.52 -12.45 3.99
N HIS A 259 -25.58 -11.95 3.33
CA HIS A 259 -26.98 -12.43 3.50
C HIS A 259 -27.48 -12.40 4.96
N LYS A 260 -26.88 -11.54 5.78
CA LYS A 260 -27.17 -11.31 7.19
C LYS A 260 -27.12 -9.80 7.46
N SER A 261 -27.85 -9.31 8.46
CA SER A 261 -27.80 -7.88 8.80
C SER A 261 -26.62 -7.59 9.72
N LEU A 262 -25.89 -6.51 9.45
CA LEU A 262 -24.82 -5.99 10.32
C LEU A 262 -25.28 -5.86 11.79
N GLU A 263 -26.52 -5.43 12.00
CA GLU A 263 -27.12 -5.33 13.35
C GLU A 263 -27.27 -6.70 14.05
N SER A 264 -27.48 -7.79 13.30
CA SER A 264 -27.56 -9.14 13.85
C SER A 264 -26.18 -9.68 14.27
N ASP A 265 -25.14 -9.37 13.51
CA ASP A 265 -23.76 -9.78 13.84
C ASP A 265 -23.23 -8.99 15.04
N LEU A 266 -23.39 -7.66 15.01
CA LEU A 266 -23.10 -6.81 16.17
C LEU A 266 -23.82 -7.31 17.44
N LYS A 267 -25.03 -7.85 17.34
CA LYS A 267 -25.76 -8.42 18.48
C LYS A 267 -25.20 -9.75 18.99
N GLY A 268 -24.63 -10.56 18.11
CA GLY A 268 -24.02 -11.85 18.41
C GLY A 268 -22.62 -11.69 19.03
N ASP A 269 -21.78 -10.90 18.38
CA ASP A 269 -20.34 -10.85 18.64
C ASP A 269 -19.92 -9.75 19.64
N THR A 270 -20.84 -8.91 20.10
CA THR A 270 -20.57 -7.93 21.18
C THR A 270 -21.47 -8.12 22.41
N ALA A 271 -21.04 -7.62 23.57
CA ALA A 271 -21.74 -7.78 24.85
C ALA A 271 -22.06 -6.45 25.57
N GLY A 272 -22.92 -6.53 26.59
CA GLY A 272 -23.18 -5.46 27.56
C GLY A 272 -23.49 -4.08 26.96
N THR A 273 -22.86 -3.05 27.53
CA THR A 273 -23.00 -1.65 27.12
C THR A 273 -22.40 -1.37 25.74
N PHE A 274 -21.27 -2.02 25.41
CA PHE A 274 -20.62 -1.87 24.11
C PHE A 274 -21.55 -2.31 22.96
N LYS A 275 -22.24 -3.45 23.11
CA LYS A 275 -23.31 -3.87 22.18
C LYS A 275 -24.39 -2.81 21.99
N ARG A 276 -24.85 -2.21 23.09
CA ARG A 276 -25.89 -1.18 23.06
C ARG A 276 -25.41 0.04 22.27
N LEU A 277 -24.15 0.43 22.42
CA LEU A 277 -23.50 1.51 21.68
C LEU A 277 -23.40 1.21 20.18
N MET A 278 -22.78 0.08 19.81
CA MET A 278 -22.60 -0.30 18.40
C MET A 278 -23.93 -0.44 17.64
N VAL A 279 -24.93 -1.09 18.25
CA VAL A 279 -26.29 -1.21 17.67
C VAL A 279 -26.98 0.16 17.54
N SER A 280 -26.79 1.06 18.51
CA SER A 280 -27.39 2.41 18.46
C SER A 280 -26.80 3.27 17.33
N LEU A 281 -25.50 3.15 17.08
CA LEU A 281 -24.83 3.80 15.95
C LEU A 281 -25.23 3.16 14.61
N CYS A 282 -25.23 1.83 14.52
CA CYS A 282 -25.67 1.06 13.35
C CYS A 282 -27.11 1.41 12.92
N ASN A 283 -27.98 1.87 13.83
CA ASN A 283 -29.34 2.30 13.49
C ASN A 283 -29.42 3.59 12.66
N ALA A 284 -28.34 4.37 12.54
CA ALA A 284 -28.30 5.56 11.66
C ALA A 284 -29.44 6.56 11.96
N CYS A 285 -29.66 6.85 13.24
CA CYS A 285 -30.71 7.74 13.75
C CYS A 285 -30.18 9.01 14.44
N ARG A 286 -28.94 9.43 14.17
CA ARG A 286 -28.37 10.65 14.76
C ARG A 286 -29.03 11.88 14.12
N ASP A 287 -29.27 12.95 14.90
CA ASP A 287 -29.60 14.25 14.33
C ASP A 287 -28.40 14.79 13.54
N GLU A 288 -28.62 15.19 12.28
CA GLU A 288 -27.60 15.76 11.39
C GLU A 288 -27.84 17.26 11.08
N SER A 289 -28.80 17.89 11.77
CA SER A 289 -29.21 19.28 11.52
C SER A 289 -28.14 20.32 11.85
N MET A 290 -27.15 19.97 12.67
CA MET A 290 -26.11 20.87 13.21
C MET A 290 -26.68 22.09 13.97
N LYS A 291 -27.94 22.04 14.40
CA LYS A 291 -28.59 23.09 15.18
C LYS A 291 -28.29 22.89 16.67
N VAL A 292 -27.92 23.96 17.35
CA VAL A 292 -27.67 23.95 18.81
C VAL A 292 -28.88 24.52 19.53
N ASN A 293 -29.34 23.81 20.55
CA ASN A 293 -30.25 24.32 21.58
C ASN A 293 -29.47 24.41 22.91
N PRO A 294 -29.07 25.62 23.35
CA PRO A 294 -28.28 25.82 24.57
C PRO A 294 -28.97 25.33 25.84
N GLN A 295 -30.30 25.46 25.95
CA GLN A 295 -31.03 24.96 27.11
C GLN A 295 -30.99 23.42 27.17
N ALA A 296 -31.27 22.76 26.04
CA ALA A 296 -31.16 21.30 25.95
C ALA A 296 -29.71 20.82 26.21
N ALA A 297 -28.69 21.62 25.84
CA ALA A 297 -27.30 21.28 26.11
C ALA A 297 -27.00 21.28 27.62
N GLN A 298 -27.52 22.27 28.36
CA GLN A 298 -27.43 22.32 29.83
C GLN A 298 -28.23 21.21 30.50
N GLU A 299 -29.38 20.82 29.95
CA GLU A 299 -30.22 19.75 30.47
C GLU A 299 -29.57 18.37 30.27
N ASP A 300 -29.05 18.09 29.07
CA ASP A 300 -28.29 16.88 28.74
C ASP A 300 -26.99 16.80 29.55
N ALA A 301 -26.23 17.90 29.71
CA ALA A 301 -25.03 17.93 30.55
C ALA A 301 -25.34 17.58 32.02
N LYS A 302 -26.41 18.15 32.58
CA LYS A 302 -26.90 17.79 33.92
C LYS A 302 -27.44 16.36 33.99
N ALA A 303 -27.94 15.80 32.89
CA ALA A 303 -28.39 14.41 32.82
C ALA A 303 -27.19 13.45 32.86
N LEU A 304 -26.14 13.71 32.07
CA LEU A 304 -24.88 12.94 32.10
C LEU A 304 -24.25 12.96 33.50
N LEU A 305 -24.20 14.12 34.16
CA LEU A 305 -23.65 14.24 35.52
C LEU A 305 -24.47 13.44 36.57
N ARG A 306 -25.80 13.39 36.41
CA ARG A 306 -26.68 12.55 37.25
C ARG A 306 -26.66 11.06 36.85
N ALA A 307 -26.17 10.73 35.66
CA ALA A 307 -26.06 9.38 35.16
C ALA A 307 -24.76 8.68 35.58
N GLY A 308 -23.68 9.43 35.81
CA GLY A 308 -22.45 8.96 36.44
C GLY A 308 -22.27 9.53 37.85
N GLU A 309 -21.18 10.27 38.06
CA GLU A 309 -20.62 10.80 39.31
C GLU A 309 -21.55 11.18 40.48
N LEU A 310 -22.80 11.61 40.25
CA LEU A 310 -23.76 11.92 41.32
C LEU A 310 -24.57 10.70 41.80
N ARG A 311 -24.20 9.46 41.42
CA ARG A 311 -24.85 8.24 41.88
C ARG A 311 -23.84 7.12 42.16
N LEU A 312 -24.30 6.00 42.71
CA LEU A 312 -23.53 4.76 42.78
C LEU A 312 -23.82 3.90 41.54
N GLY A 313 -22.77 3.55 40.79
CA GLY A 313 -22.86 2.89 39.48
C GLY A 313 -23.30 3.85 38.37
N THR A 314 -23.39 3.35 37.14
CA THR A 314 -23.57 4.18 35.94
C THR A 314 -24.91 3.92 35.27
N ASP A 315 -25.62 4.95 34.82
CA ASP A 315 -26.73 4.81 33.87
C ASP A 315 -26.20 4.93 32.43
N GLU A 316 -25.77 3.80 31.89
CA GLU A 316 -25.18 3.73 30.54
C GLU A 316 -26.22 4.00 29.45
N SER A 317 -27.52 3.90 29.77
CA SER A 317 -28.60 4.20 28.83
C SER A 317 -28.68 5.70 28.54
N THR A 318 -28.50 6.55 29.55
CA THR A 318 -28.45 8.01 29.39
C THR A 318 -27.23 8.44 28.58
N PHE A 319 -26.04 7.90 28.90
CA PHE A 319 -24.83 8.17 28.10
C PHE A 319 -25.00 7.76 26.63
N ASN A 320 -25.48 6.54 26.38
CA ASN A 320 -25.71 6.04 25.02
C ASN A 320 -26.75 6.87 24.24
N MET A 321 -27.88 7.23 24.86
CA MET A 321 -28.91 8.06 24.24
C MET A 321 -28.33 9.41 23.78
N VAL A 322 -27.65 10.13 24.69
CA VAL A 322 -27.12 11.47 24.39
C VAL A 322 -26.04 11.37 23.31
N LEU A 323 -25.03 10.51 23.50
CA LEU A 323 -23.86 10.43 22.62
C LEU A 323 -24.18 9.88 21.22
N CYS A 324 -25.22 9.03 21.06
CA CYS A 324 -25.61 8.48 19.75
C CYS A 324 -26.63 9.34 19.00
N GLN A 325 -27.57 10.01 19.68
CA GLN A 325 -28.70 10.66 19.01
C GLN A 325 -28.47 12.15 18.72
N ARG A 326 -27.71 12.87 19.56
CA ARG A 326 -27.53 14.32 19.39
C ARG A 326 -26.58 14.64 18.22
N ASN A 327 -26.82 15.77 17.55
CA ASN A 327 -25.93 16.25 16.48
C ASN A 327 -24.57 16.71 17.04
N TYR A 328 -23.55 16.79 16.18
CA TYR A 328 -22.18 17.07 16.62
C TYR A 328 -22.03 18.46 17.25
N ALA A 329 -22.71 19.49 16.73
CA ALA A 329 -22.67 20.84 17.32
C ALA A 329 -23.35 20.88 18.69
N GLN A 330 -24.48 20.18 18.84
CA GLN A 330 -25.17 20.03 20.12
C GLN A 330 -24.27 19.28 21.13
N LEU A 331 -23.56 18.23 20.71
CA LEU A 331 -22.66 17.48 21.59
C LEU A 331 -21.44 18.29 22.03
N GLN A 332 -20.84 19.09 21.15
CA GLN A 332 -19.79 20.04 21.54
C GLN A 332 -20.29 21.05 22.59
N SER A 333 -21.52 21.57 22.44
CA SER A 333 -22.16 22.44 23.42
C SER A 333 -22.42 21.71 24.76
N ILE A 334 -22.90 20.46 24.73
CA ILE A 334 -23.07 19.62 25.92
C ILE A 334 -21.74 19.39 26.65
N PHE A 335 -20.65 19.13 25.94
CA PHE A 335 -19.33 18.91 26.55
C PHE A 335 -18.78 20.18 27.22
N GLN A 336 -18.99 21.35 26.60
CA GLN A 336 -18.64 22.65 27.19
C GLN A 336 -19.46 22.95 28.45
N GLU A 337 -20.78 22.74 28.40
CA GLU A 337 -21.66 22.92 29.56
C GLU A 337 -21.35 21.92 30.69
N TYR A 338 -21.00 20.67 30.35
CA TYR A 338 -20.56 19.67 31.31
C TYR A 338 -19.30 20.14 32.06
N GLN A 339 -18.26 20.52 31.31
CA GLN A 339 -17.02 21.05 31.89
C GLN A 339 -17.24 22.32 32.73
N ARG A 340 -18.17 23.20 32.33
CA ARG A 340 -18.55 24.40 33.09
C ARG A 340 -19.23 24.05 34.43
N ILE A 341 -19.93 22.92 34.52
CA ILE A 341 -20.66 22.49 35.71
C ILE A 341 -19.77 21.66 36.66
N THR A 342 -18.94 20.76 36.14
CA THR A 342 -18.09 19.85 36.95
C THR A 342 -16.68 20.37 37.19
N GLY A 343 -16.17 21.26 36.34
CA GLY A 343 -14.78 21.72 36.35
C GLY A 343 -13.79 20.82 35.57
N HIS A 344 -14.23 19.72 34.98
CA HIS A 344 -13.37 18.82 34.19
C HIS A 344 -14.06 18.29 32.92
N ASP A 345 -13.26 17.73 32.02
CA ASP A 345 -13.75 17.19 30.74
C ASP A 345 -14.62 15.94 30.93
N ILE A 346 -15.63 15.76 30.06
CA ILE A 346 -16.48 14.57 29.97
C ILE A 346 -15.66 13.28 29.72
N GLU A 347 -14.50 13.35 29.06
CA GLU A 347 -13.60 12.21 28.91
C GLU A 347 -13.04 11.70 30.24
N GLN A 348 -12.96 12.55 31.27
CA GLN A 348 -12.58 12.09 32.61
C GLN A 348 -13.73 11.34 33.29
N ALA A 349 -14.97 11.81 33.11
CA ALA A 349 -16.16 11.10 33.60
C ALA A 349 -16.26 9.70 32.97
N ILE A 350 -16.08 9.59 31.63
CA ILE A 350 -16.13 8.27 30.98
C ILE A 350 -15.09 7.29 31.56
N LYS A 351 -13.86 7.75 31.81
CA LYS A 351 -12.79 6.92 32.42
C LYS A 351 -13.05 6.52 33.88
N ASN A 352 -13.88 7.27 34.59
CA ASN A 352 -14.25 6.98 35.97
C ASN A 352 -15.45 6.01 36.04
N GLU A 353 -16.38 6.13 35.07
CA GLU A 353 -17.70 5.49 35.10
C GLU A 353 -17.82 4.25 34.20
N PHE A 354 -16.84 3.99 33.32
CA PHE A 354 -16.80 2.87 32.38
C PHE A 354 -15.42 2.20 32.37
N SER A 355 -15.35 1.00 31.79
CA SER A 355 -14.09 0.27 31.55
C SER A 355 -14.20 -0.60 30.30
N GLY A 356 -13.06 -0.94 29.69
CA GLY A 356 -12.98 -1.82 28.51
C GLY A 356 -13.66 -1.21 27.28
N ASP A 357 -14.18 -2.03 26.39
CA ASP A 357 -14.69 -1.63 25.06
C ASP A 357 -15.81 -0.57 25.13
N ALA A 358 -16.59 -0.57 26.22
CA ALA A 358 -17.59 0.47 26.48
C ALA A 358 -16.94 1.84 26.75
N GLU A 359 -15.85 1.89 27.52
CA GLU A 359 -15.06 3.09 27.75
C GLU A 359 -14.43 3.58 26.44
N ASP A 360 -13.73 2.69 25.72
CA ASP A 360 -13.04 3.03 24.48
C ASP A 360 -14.02 3.50 23.38
N GLY A 361 -15.17 2.84 23.25
CA GLY A 361 -16.23 3.24 22.32
C GLY A 361 -16.81 4.63 22.65
N PHE A 362 -17.15 4.91 23.91
CA PHE A 362 -17.64 6.24 24.29
C PHE A 362 -16.57 7.32 24.13
N LEU A 363 -15.32 7.04 24.52
CA LEU A 363 -14.20 7.95 24.32
C LEU A 363 -13.93 8.22 22.83
N ALA A 364 -14.08 7.23 21.96
CA ALA A 364 -13.94 7.41 20.52
C ALA A 364 -15.03 8.30 19.92
N VAL A 365 -16.31 8.11 20.29
CA VAL A 365 -17.41 9.01 19.90
C VAL A 365 -17.12 10.45 20.35
N ILE A 366 -16.70 10.65 21.61
CA ILE A 366 -16.40 11.99 22.13
C ILE A 366 -15.23 12.63 21.37
N ARG A 367 -14.16 11.87 21.13
CA ARG A 367 -12.95 12.36 20.43
C ARG A 367 -13.22 12.67 18.96
N SER A 368 -13.98 11.83 18.25
CA SER A 368 -14.34 12.08 16.85
C SER A 368 -15.19 13.34 16.70
N ILE A 369 -16.10 13.60 17.65
CA ILE A 369 -16.93 14.82 17.69
C ILE A 369 -16.11 16.07 18.03
N LYS A 370 -15.16 15.98 18.98
CA LYS A 370 -14.30 17.12 19.35
C LYS A 370 -13.35 17.51 18.21
N ASN A 371 -12.61 16.53 17.67
CA ASN A 371 -11.69 16.73 16.55
C ASN A 371 -11.46 15.41 15.80
N GLN A 372 -12.24 15.21 14.73
CA GLN A 372 -12.18 14.00 13.90
C GLN A 372 -10.79 13.78 13.27
N ALA A 373 -10.08 14.83 12.89
CA ALA A 373 -8.75 14.73 12.32
C ALA A 373 -7.72 14.26 13.37
N ALA A 374 -7.79 14.79 14.60
CA ALA A 374 -6.93 14.36 15.71
C ALA A 374 -7.28 12.95 16.22
N PHE A 375 -8.53 12.50 16.05
CA PHE A 375 -8.93 11.11 16.27
C PHE A 375 -8.24 10.18 15.26
N PHE A 376 -8.38 10.42 13.95
CA PHE A 376 -7.72 9.59 12.93
C PHE A 376 -6.19 9.67 12.99
N ALA A 377 -5.61 10.82 13.35
CA ALA A 377 -4.18 10.93 13.63
C ALA A 377 -3.74 10.07 14.84
N LYS A 378 -4.62 9.85 15.83
CA LYS A 378 -4.37 8.88 16.91
C LYS A 378 -4.39 7.44 16.39
N GLN A 379 -5.36 7.07 15.55
CA GLN A 379 -5.45 5.71 15.02
C GLN A 379 -4.26 5.39 14.08
N LEU A 380 -3.84 6.35 13.23
CA LEU A 380 -2.65 6.21 12.37
C LEU A 380 -1.35 6.08 13.17
N ASN A 381 -1.25 6.73 14.35
CA ASN A 381 -0.09 6.51 15.22
C ASN A 381 -0.19 5.15 15.90
N LYS A 382 -1.38 4.72 16.36
CA LYS A 382 -1.60 3.39 16.94
C LYS A 382 -1.22 2.27 15.95
N SER A 383 -1.48 2.44 14.66
CA SER A 383 -1.14 1.42 13.64
C SER A 383 0.34 1.32 13.29
N MET A 384 1.18 2.29 13.66
CA MET A 384 2.63 2.31 13.35
C MET A 384 3.52 2.40 14.61
N LYS A 385 2.93 2.29 15.81
CA LYS A 385 3.66 2.46 17.07
C LYS A 385 3.98 1.10 17.69
N GLY A 386 5.24 0.69 17.60
CA GLY A 386 5.75 -0.47 18.32
C GLY A 386 6.89 -1.15 17.58
N LEU A 387 6.97 -2.46 17.72
CA LEU A 387 7.76 -3.31 16.82
C LEU A 387 6.82 -3.84 15.74
N GLY A 388 6.96 -3.33 14.51
CA GLY A 388 6.12 -3.68 13.38
C GLY A 388 4.81 -2.89 13.29
N THR A 389 4.13 -3.06 12.15
CA THR A 389 2.97 -2.27 11.72
C THR A 389 1.68 -3.08 11.83
N ASN A 390 0.58 -2.46 12.26
CA ASN A 390 -0.76 -2.96 11.96
C ASN A 390 -1.15 -2.51 10.54
N ASP A 391 -0.62 -3.21 9.54
CA ASP A 391 -0.81 -2.88 8.12
C ASP A 391 -2.28 -2.82 7.72
N ARG A 392 -3.13 -3.70 8.26
CA ARG A 392 -4.56 -3.71 7.97
C ARG A 392 -5.22 -2.40 8.40
N GLN A 393 -4.92 -1.92 9.62
CA GLN A 393 -5.41 -0.63 10.10
C GLN A 393 -4.79 0.54 9.31
N LEU A 394 -3.50 0.51 9.00
CA LEU A 394 -2.83 1.56 8.22
C LEU A 394 -3.43 1.70 6.82
N ILE A 395 -3.64 0.58 6.11
CA ILE A 395 -4.30 0.51 4.81
C ILE A 395 -5.72 1.08 4.91
N ARG A 396 -6.54 0.58 5.84
CA ARG A 396 -7.93 1.06 6.01
C ARG A 396 -7.97 2.56 6.26
N LEU A 397 -7.17 3.09 7.17
CA LEU A 397 -7.12 4.52 7.48
C LEU A 397 -6.65 5.37 6.29
N VAL A 398 -5.61 4.96 5.57
CA VAL A 398 -5.12 5.73 4.42
C VAL A 398 -6.12 5.71 3.26
N VAL A 399 -6.64 4.53 2.90
CA VAL A 399 -7.65 4.36 1.83
C VAL A 399 -8.90 5.18 2.12
N THR A 400 -9.45 5.07 3.33
CA THR A 400 -10.74 5.70 3.69
C THR A 400 -10.65 7.21 3.89
N ARG A 401 -9.48 7.76 4.23
CA ARG A 401 -9.32 9.20 4.52
C ARG A 401 -8.64 10.01 3.42
N CYS A 402 -7.92 9.38 2.48
CA CYS A 402 -7.19 10.09 1.41
C CYS A 402 -8.12 10.94 0.49
N GLU A 403 -9.36 10.52 0.30
CA GLU A 403 -10.38 11.22 -0.50
C GLU A 403 -11.28 12.15 0.35
N ILE A 404 -10.96 12.39 1.63
CA ILE A 404 -11.80 13.17 2.56
C ILE A 404 -11.04 14.33 3.24
N ASP A 405 -10.15 14.03 4.19
CA ASP A 405 -9.60 15.00 5.16
C ASP A 405 -8.15 14.72 5.58
N MET A 406 -7.41 13.99 4.74
CA MET A 406 -6.03 13.59 5.01
C MET A 406 -5.08 14.77 5.26
N VAL A 407 -5.30 15.96 4.68
CA VAL A 407 -4.46 17.14 4.93
C VAL A 407 -4.63 17.64 6.38
N GLU A 408 -5.86 17.67 6.90
CA GLU A 408 -6.11 18.03 8.30
C GLU A 408 -5.55 16.95 9.25
N ILE A 409 -5.71 15.66 8.92
CA ILE A 409 -5.14 14.54 9.69
C ILE A 409 -3.61 14.64 9.78
N LYS A 410 -2.91 14.92 8.67
CA LYS A 410 -1.45 15.12 8.65
C LYS A 410 -1.01 16.27 9.56
N ARG A 411 -1.77 17.37 9.62
CA ARG A 411 -1.49 18.50 10.50
C ARG A 411 -1.63 18.12 11.97
N GLU A 412 -2.72 17.46 12.34
CA GLU A 412 -2.96 17.01 13.71
C GLU A 412 -1.93 15.96 14.15
N TYR A 413 -1.51 15.07 13.23
CA TYR A 413 -0.42 14.11 13.47
C TYR A 413 0.89 14.83 13.83
N GLN A 414 1.33 15.75 12.97
CA GLN A 414 2.54 16.55 13.17
C GLN A 414 2.51 17.38 14.46
N ALA A 415 1.37 18.01 14.76
CA ALA A 415 1.18 18.82 15.96
C ALA A 415 1.23 18.00 17.25
N LYS A 416 0.80 16.73 17.19
CA LYS A 416 0.67 15.86 18.37
C LYS A 416 1.89 14.99 18.65
N TYR A 417 2.62 14.56 17.61
CA TYR A 417 3.74 13.62 17.75
C TYR A 417 5.12 14.23 17.45
N GLY A 418 5.18 15.44 16.88
CA GLY A 418 6.45 16.10 16.52
C GLY A 418 7.10 15.55 15.25
N GLU A 419 6.59 14.46 14.69
CA GLU A 419 6.99 13.82 13.44
C GLU A 419 5.89 13.94 12.38
N SER A 420 6.27 13.99 11.10
CA SER A 420 5.28 14.03 10.02
C SER A 420 4.69 12.64 9.76
N LEU A 421 3.42 12.55 9.37
CA LEU A 421 2.80 11.27 8.97
C LEU A 421 3.59 10.58 7.84
N ALA A 422 4.22 11.37 6.96
CA ALA A 422 5.03 10.85 5.87
C ALA A 422 6.32 10.18 6.37
N ASP A 423 6.96 10.71 7.41
CA ASP A 423 8.20 10.15 7.94
C ASP A 423 7.92 8.91 8.80
N ALA A 424 6.83 8.92 9.58
CA ALA A 424 6.34 7.73 10.27
C ALA A 424 6.04 6.57 9.29
N ILE A 425 5.30 6.84 8.21
CA ILE A 425 5.07 5.84 7.14
C ILE A 425 6.40 5.41 6.48
N LYS A 426 7.36 6.32 6.28
CA LYS A 426 8.66 5.99 5.68
C LYS A 426 9.50 5.05 6.53
N GLY A 427 9.46 5.23 7.85
CA GLY A 427 10.20 4.42 8.82
C GLY A 427 9.60 3.02 9.01
N ASP A 428 8.27 2.93 9.03
CA ASP A 428 7.56 1.70 9.38
C ASP A 428 7.21 0.80 8.17
N THR A 429 7.25 1.33 6.94
CA THR A 429 6.88 0.57 5.72
C THR A 429 7.99 0.52 4.66
N SER A 430 7.91 -0.38 3.69
CA SER A 430 8.93 -0.57 2.64
C SER A 430 8.33 -0.79 1.22
N GLY A 431 9.20 -0.83 0.21
CA GLY A 431 8.85 -1.21 -1.17
C GLY A 431 7.75 -0.37 -1.84
N HIS A 432 6.98 -1.02 -2.72
CA HIS A 432 5.87 -0.42 -3.47
C HIS A 432 4.67 -0.07 -2.57
N TYR A 433 4.48 -0.84 -1.48
CA TYR A 433 3.52 -0.53 -0.43
C TYR A 433 3.76 0.86 0.18
N LYS A 434 4.99 1.15 0.65
CA LYS A 434 5.41 2.49 1.09
C LYS A 434 5.15 3.56 0.03
N LYS A 435 5.62 3.33 -1.20
CA LYS A 435 5.48 4.29 -2.31
C LYS A 435 4.01 4.64 -2.58
N CYS A 436 3.12 3.65 -2.50
CA CYS A 436 1.68 3.83 -2.66
C CYS A 436 1.03 4.59 -1.49
N LEU A 437 1.32 4.20 -0.23
CA LEU A 437 0.82 4.93 0.95
C LEU A 437 1.21 6.42 0.93
N LEU A 438 2.48 6.71 0.61
CA LEU A 438 2.98 8.09 0.50
C LEU A 438 2.25 8.88 -0.60
N ALA A 439 1.99 8.26 -1.75
CA ALA A 439 1.20 8.88 -2.82
C ALA A 439 -0.22 9.22 -2.37
N LEU A 440 -0.88 8.29 -1.66
CA LEU A 440 -2.25 8.48 -1.15
C LEU A 440 -2.34 9.58 -0.09
N ILE A 441 -1.33 9.73 0.77
CA ILE A 441 -1.25 10.86 1.72
C ILE A 441 -0.75 12.16 1.06
N GLY A 442 -0.67 12.23 -0.26
CA GLY A 442 -0.34 13.44 -1.02
C GLY A 442 1.12 13.88 -0.93
N GLU A 443 2.03 12.99 -0.53
CA GLU A 443 3.45 13.23 -0.76
C GLU A 443 3.75 13.13 -2.25
N ALA A 444 4.60 14.02 -2.74
CA ALA A 444 5.13 13.87 -4.08
C ALA A 444 5.84 12.52 -4.16
N MET A 445 5.36 11.63 -5.03
CA MET A 445 6.17 10.49 -5.46
C MET A 445 7.38 11.05 -6.20
N TYR A 446 8.48 11.23 -5.46
CA TYR A 446 9.82 11.45 -5.98
C TYR A 446 10.28 10.16 -6.67
N TYR A 447 9.59 9.81 -7.76
CA TYR A 447 10.15 9.02 -8.84
C TYR A 447 11.12 9.92 -9.58
N LYS A 448 12.27 10.10 -8.94
CA LYS A 448 13.47 10.52 -9.62
C LYS A 448 13.78 9.49 -10.74
N PRO A 449 14.52 9.86 -11.80
CA PRO A 449 14.94 8.89 -12.82
C PRO A 449 15.69 7.71 -12.21
N LEU A 450 15.76 6.57 -12.91
CA LEU A 450 16.54 5.41 -12.47
C LEU A 450 18.01 5.78 -12.18
N GLU A 451 18.54 6.75 -12.94
CA GLU A 451 19.82 7.41 -12.72
C GLU A 451 19.97 7.99 -11.30
N GLU A 452 18.94 8.62 -10.75
CA GLU A 452 18.99 9.19 -9.39
C GLU A 452 18.81 8.14 -8.29
N ASP A 453 18.04 7.06 -8.53
CA ASP A 453 17.98 5.90 -7.62
C ASP A 453 19.36 5.21 -7.57
N LEU A 454 20.00 5.01 -8.73
CA LEU A 454 21.40 4.55 -8.83
C LEU A 454 22.38 5.51 -8.13
N MET A 455 22.22 6.83 -8.29
CA MET A 455 23.02 7.81 -7.55
C MET A 455 22.74 7.85 -6.04
N GLY A 456 21.63 7.28 -5.57
CA GLY A 456 21.34 7.07 -4.16
C GLY A 456 22.01 5.80 -3.63
N ASP A 457 21.74 4.67 -4.27
CA ASP A 457 21.97 3.33 -3.73
C ASP A 457 23.35 2.73 -4.06
N THR A 458 24.02 3.24 -5.10
CA THR A 458 25.40 2.83 -5.46
C THR A 458 26.39 3.94 -5.13
N SER A 459 27.71 3.68 -5.11
CA SER A 459 28.72 4.72 -4.86
C SER A 459 29.93 4.62 -5.79
N GLY A 460 30.77 5.68 -5.80
CA GLY A 460 32.05 5.71 -6.51
C GLY A 460 31.94 5.36 -8.01
N THR A 461 32.67 4.33 -8.40
CA THR A 461 32.90 3.94 -9.80
C THR A 461 31.82 3.03 -10.33
N PHE A 462 31.38 2.08 -9.52
CA PHE A 462 30.19 1.28 -9.78
C PHE A 462 28.98 2.18 -10.08
N ARG A 463 28.78 3.28 -9.35
CA ARG A 463 27.76 4.30 -9.66
C ARG A 463 27.90 4.89 -11.06
N ARG A 464 29.09 5.40 -11.40
CA ARG A 464 29.36 6.03 -12.71
C ARG A 464 29.10 5.05 -13.85
N LEU A 465 29.52 3.80 -13.67
CA LEU A 465 29.32 2.70 -14.62
C LEU A 465 27.84 2.35 -14.80
N MET A 466 27.09 2.14 -13.70
CA MET A 466 25.65 1.82 -13.77
C MET A 466 24.85 2.96 -14.42
N VAL A 467 25.11 4.23 -14.07
CA VAL A 467 24.46 5.38 -14.72
C VAL A 467 24.79 5.46 -16.21
N SER A 468 26.06 5.24 -16.59
CA SER A 468 26.49 5.30 -18.00
C SER A 468 25.85 4.19 -18.85
N LEU A 469 25.67 2.99 -18.28
CA LEU A 469 24.96 1.89 -18.92
C LEU A 469 23.45 2.15 -19.00
N CYS A 470 22.82 2.67 -17.95
CA CYS A 470 21.38 2.97 -17.93
C CYS A 470 20.97 4.10 -18.87
N ASN A 471 21.87 5.05 -19.15
CA ASN A 471 21.61 6.13 -20.12
C ASN A 471 21.62 5.65 -21.58
N ALA A 472 21.96 4.37 -21.86
CA ALA A 472 21.83 3.69 -23.15
C ALA A 472 22.50 4.37 -24.36
N ASN A 473 23.42 5.32 -24.14
CA ASN A 473 24.11 6.10 -25.16
C ASN A 473 25.33 5.38 -25.76
N ARG A 474 25.28 4.04 -25.90
CA ARG A 474 26.34 3.29 -26.60
C ARG A 474 26.13 3.45 -28.10
N ASP A 475 27.21 3.63 -28.85
CA ASP A 475 27.16 3.53 -30.30
C ASP A 475 26.69 2.13 -30.73
N GLU A 476 25.62 2.08 -31.52
CA GLU A 476 25.05 0.86 -32.10
C GLU A 476 25.59 0.58 -33.51
N SER A 477 26.42 1.47 -34.06
CA SER A 477 27.05 1.24 -35.36
C SER A 477 28.03 0.05 -35.30
N MET A 478 28.19 -0.65 -36.42
CA MET A 478 29.25 -1.66 -36.58
C MET A 478 30.50 -1.08 -37.26
N ILE A 479 30.67 0.24 -37.18
CA ILE A 479 31.79 0.95 -37.81
C ILE A 479 32.99 0.87 -36.88
N THR A 480 34.15 0.54 -37.45
CA THR A 480 35.43 0.51 -36.73
C THR A 480 36.42 1.49 -37.33
N ASN A 481 37.29 2.04 -36.49
CA ASN A 481 38.37 2.94 -36.85
C ASN A 481 39.63 2.52 -36.10
N ILE A 482 40.66 2.09 -36.84
CA ILE A 482 41.91 1.57 -36.27
C ILE A 482 42.76 2.65 -35.60
N GLU A 483 42.75 3.89 -36.10
CA GLU A 483 43.48 5.01 -35.49
C GLU A 483 42.84 5.41 -34.14
N GLU A 484 41.50 5.47 -34.11
CA GLU A 484 40.75 5.70 -32.87
C GLU A 484 40.90 4.51 -31.89
N ALA A 485 40.94 3.28 -32.39
CA ALA A 485 41.16 2.10 -31.54
C ALA A 485 42.55 2.09 -30.89
N GLN A 486 43.59 2.52 -31.63
CA GLN A 486 44.92 2.71 -31.09
C GLN A 486 44.98 3.84 -30.06
N ALA A 487 44.30 4.96 -30.32
CA ALA A 487 44.24 6.08 -29.38
C ALA A 487 43.50 5.68 -28.08
N ASP A 488 42.37 5.00 -28.18
CA ASP A 488 41.62 4.49 -27.02
C ASP A 488 42.41 3.43 -26.24
N ALA A 489 43.14 2.53 -26.93
CA ALA A 489 44.00 1.55 -26.27
C ALA A 489 45.15 2.21 -25.50
N GLN A 490 45.80 3.22 -26.10
CA GLN A 490 46.80 4.05 -25.41
C GLN A 490 46.19 4.82 -24.22
N ALA A 491 44.96 5.32 -24.35
CA ALA A 491 44.25 6.01 -23.29
C ALA A 491 43.93 5.08 -22.11
N LEU A 492 43.47 3.84 -22.37
CA LEU A 492 43.27 2.83 -21.32
C LEU A 492 44.59 2.47 -20.61
N LEU A 493 45.69 2.33 -21.36
CA LEU A 493 47.01 2.01 -20.81
C LEU A 493 47.54 3.15 -19.93
N ALA A 494 47.36 4.39 -20.39
CA ALA A 494 47.67 5.60 -19.62
C ALA A 494 46.73 5.82 -18.42
N ALA A 495 45.51 5.26 -18.45
CA ALA A 495 44.51 5.34 -17.39
C ALA A 495 44.68 4.27 -16.30
N GLY A 496 45.43 3.19 -16.54
CA GLY A 496 45.76 2.18 -15.53
C GLY A 496 47.26 2.13 -15.26
N GLU A 497 47.96 1.22 -15.94
CA GLU A 497 49.32 0.78 -15.63
C GLU A 497 50.40 1.87 -15.64
N LEU A 498 50.27 2.93 -16.45
CA LEU A 498 51.30 3.97 -16.57
C LEU A 498 51.20 5.09 -15.52
N ARG A 499 50.39 4.92 -14.46
CA ARG A 499 50.15 5.93 -13.43
C ARG A 499 49.98 5.34 -12.04
N LEU A 500 50.07 6.19 -11.03
CA LEU A 500 49.74 5.83 -9.65
C LEU A 500 48.22 5.98 -9.44
N GLY A 501 47.52 4.86 -9.45
CA GLY A 501 46.08 4.77 -9.24
C GLY A 501 45.25 5.12 -10.48
N THR A 502 44.13 4.43 -10.63
CA THR A 502 43.31 4.33 -11.84
C THR A 502 42.58 5.62 -12.23
N ASP A 503 42.56 5.98 -13.51
CA ASP A 503 41.53 6.87 -14.08
C ASP A 503 40.35 6.07 -14.62
N GLU A 504 39.48 5.74 -13.69
CA GLU A 504 38.23 5.03 -13.87
C GLU A 504 37.26 5.76 -14.81
N SER A 505 37.43 7.06 -15.02
CA SER A 505 36.60 7.88 -15.91
C SER A 505 36.86 7.55 -17.37
N THR A 506 38.12 7.35 -17.73
CA THR A 506 38.55 6.96 -19.08
C THR A 506 38.10 5.52 -19.39
N PHE A 507 38.26 4.59 -18.44
CA PHE A 507 37.70 3.24 -18.55
C PHE A 507 36.19 3.26 -18.77
N ASN A 508 35.44 4.01 -17.95
CA ASN A 508 33.98 4.11 -18.08
C ASN A 508 33.56 4.72 -19.42
N MET A 509 34.19 5.81 -19.87
CA MET A 509 33.87 6.45 -21.14
C MET A 509 34.04 5.48 -22.32
N ILE A 510 35.22 4.84 -22.43
CA ILE A 510 35.54 3.96 -23.56
C ILE A 510 34.66 2.70 -23.51
N LEU A 511 34.64 1.99 -22.36
CA LEU A 511 33.95 0.71 -22.23
C LEU A 511 32.42 0.81 -22.31
N CYS A 512 31.81 1.97 -22.00
CA CYS A 512 30.36 2.17 -22.08
C CYS A 512 29.86 2.80 -23.38
N GLN A 513 30.65 3.65 -24.05
CA GLN A 513 30.15 4.44 -25.18
C GLN A 513 30.51 3.84 -26.55
N ARG A 514 31.66 3.16 -26.68
CA ARG A 514 32.07 2.55 -27.96
C ARG A 514 31.20 1.36 -28.33
N ASN A 515 31.03 1.13 -29.64
CA ASN A 515 30.34 -0.06 -30.14
C ASN A 515 31.17 -1.34 -29.90
N TYR A 516 30.52 -2.50 -30.03
CA TYR A 516 31.14 -3.80 -29.72
C TYR A 516 32.33 -4.14 -30.65
N ALA A 517 32.20 -3.88 -31.96
CA ALA A 517 33.25 -4.17 -32.92
C ALA A 517 34.48 -3.28 -32.69
N GLN A 518 34.27 -2.01 -32.36
CA GLN A 518 35.33 -1.06 -32.01
C GLN A 518 36.01 -1.46 -30.70
N LEU A 519 35.28 -1.94 -29.69
CA LEU A 519 35.88 -2.41 -28.44
C LEU A 519 36.71 -3.69 -28.60
N GLN A 520 36.29 -4.62 -29.46
CA GLN A 520 37.12 -5.78 -29.81
C GLN A 520 38.44 -5.35 -30.47
N LEU A 521 38.39 -4.36 -31.38
CA LEU A 521 39.60 -3.80 -32.00
C LEU A 521 40.48 -3.06 -30.98
N ILE A 522 39.89 -2.28 -30.07
CA ILE A 522 40.61 -1.62 -28.96
C ILE A 522 41.33 -2.66 -28.09
N PHE A 523 40.68 -3.75 -27.71
CA PHE A 523 41.32 -4.79 -26.89
C PHE A 523 42.47 -5.49 -27.61
N GLN A 524 42.36 -5.69 -28.93
CA GLN A 524 43.47 -6.21 -29.73
C GLN A 524 44.65 -5.21 -29.82
N GLN A 525 44.38 -3.92 -29.98
CA GLN A 525 45.43 -2.89 -29.96
C GLN A 525 46.03 -2.74 -28.56
N TYR A 526 45.24 -2.93 -27.50
CA TYR A 526 45.69 -2.90 -26.11
C TYR A 526 46.72 -4.00 -25.83
N GLU A 527 46.39 -5.25 -26.15
CA GLU A 527 47.28 -6.40 -25.97
C GLU A 527 48.60 -6.24 -26.74
N GLN A 528 48.58 -5.59 -27.92
CA GLN A 528 49.79 -5.26 -28.69
C GLN A 528 50.65 -4.17 -28.04
N LEU A 529 50.10 -3.32 -27.18
CA LEU A 529 50.79 -2.21 -26.52
C LEU A 529 51.25 -2.54 -25.09
N SER A 530 50.42 -3.20 -24.28
CA SER A 530 50.74 -3.64 -22.92
C SER A 530 51.54 -4.94 -22.87
N GLY A 531 51.33 -5.82 -23.87
CA GLY A 531 51.83 -7.20 -23.86
C GLY A 531 50.96 -8.18 -23.06
N HIS A 532 49.79 -7.77 -22.56
CA HIS A 532 48.85 -8.64 -21.85
C HIS A 532 47.38 -8.22 -22.01
N ASP A 533 46.48 -9.07 -21.53
CA ASP A 533 45.04 -8.90 -21.69
C ASP A 533 44.49 -7.76 -20.83
N ILE A 534 43.54 -6.99 -21.37
CA ILE A 534 42.79 -5.95 -20.63
C ILE A 534 42.02 -6.53 -19.42
N GLU A 535 41.66 -7.83 -19.44
CA GLU A 535 41.07 -8.51 -18.27
C GLU A 535 42.06 -8.64 -17.10
N GLU A 536 43.38 -8.58 -17.35
CA GLU A 536 44.38 -8.57 -16.28
C GLU A 536 44.52 -7.16 -15.68
N THR A 537 44.56 -6.12 -16.51
CA THR A 537 44.52 -4.71 -16.07
C THR A 537 43.28 -4.43 -15.22
N VAL A 538 42.09 -4.91 -15.62
CA VAL A 538 40.88 -4.67 -14.83
C VAL A 538 40.95 -5.32 -13.44
N LYS A 539 41.64 -6.45 -13.28
CA LYS A 539 41.85 -7.11 -11.97
C LYS A 539 42.92 -6.45 -11.11
N SER A 540 43.89 -5.74 -11.71
CA SER A 540 44.91 -5.01 -10.94
C SER A 540 44.43 -3.62 -10.53
N GLU A 541 43.67 -2.95 -11.40
CA GLU A 541 43.30 -1.53 -11.24
C GLU A 541 41.94 -1.29 -10.57
N PHE A 542 41.11 -2.33 -10.39
CA PHE A 542 39.80 -2.22 -9.75
C PHE A 542 39.62 -3.27 -8.65
N SER A 543 38.63 -3.09 -7.78
CA SER A 543 38.25 -4.09 -6.78
C SER A 543 36.74 -4.06 -6.50
N GLY A 544 36.20 -5.19 -6.02
CA GLY A 544 34.79 -5.32 -5.61
C GLY A 544 33.81 -5.07 -6.75
N ASP A 545 32.65 -4.48 -6.45
CA ASP A 545 31.56 -4.27 -7.43
C ASP A 545 32.00 -3.58 -8.74
N SER A 546 33.03 -2.72 -8.67
CA SER A 546 33.56 -2.04 -9.86
C SER A 546 34.41 -2.97 -10.74
N GLU A 547 35.20 -3.85 -10.13
CA GLU A 547 35.96 -4.90 -10.82
C GLU A 547 35.00 -5.87 -11.50
N ASP A 548 34.04 -6.42 -10.75
CA ASP A 548 33.07 -7.38 -11.27
C ASP A 548 32.25 -6.81 -12.44
N ALA A 549 31.85 -5.54 -12.36
CA ALA A 549 31.09 -4.88 -13.41
C ALA A 549 31.93 -4.58 -14.67
N PHE A 550 33.18 -4.10 -14.53
CA PHE A 550 34.05 -3.93 -15.69
C PHE A 550 34.47 -5.25 -16.31
N LEU A 551 34.75 -6.28 -15.50
CA LEU A 551 35.01 -7.64 -15.97
C LEU A 551 33.80 -8.22 -16.70
N ALA A 552 32.57 -7.96 -16.26
CA ALA A 552 31.37 -8.37 -16.97
C ALA A 552 31.29 -7.74 -18.37
N VAL A 553 31.50 -6.42 -18.47
CA VAL A 553 31.50 -5.68 -19.75
C VAL A 553 32.59 -6.20 -20.70
N VAL A 554 33.85 -6.30 -20.22
CA VAL A 554 34.98 -6.79 -21.03
C VAL A 554 34.72 -8.22 -21.52
N ARG A 555 34.28 -9.12 -20.64
CA ARG A 555 34.01 -10.53 -20.99
C ARG A 555 32.84 -10.67 -21.95
N SER A 556 31.77 -9.88 -21.79
CA SER A 556 30.63 -9.91 -22.72
C SER A 556 30.97 -9.37 -24.11
N ILE A 557 31.94 -8.45 -24.23
CA ILE A 557 32.40 -7.95 -25.53
C ILE A 557 33.33 -8.96 -26.22
N LYS A 558 34.26 -9.57 -25.47
CA LYS A 558 35.27 -10.49 -26.04
C LYS A 558 34.69 -11.80 -26.54
N ASP A 559 33.75 -12.38 -25.79
CA ASP A 559 33.12 -13.67 -26.11
C ASP A 559 31.73 -13.71 -25.47
N GLN A 560 30.76 -13.08 -26.15
CA GLN A 560 29.39 -12.93 -25.66
C GLN A 560 28.70 -14.28 -25.38
N PRO A 561 28.77 -15.30 -26.27
CA PRO A 561 28.18 -16.61 -25.99
C PRO A 561 28.80 -17.27 -24.75
N ARG A 562 30.14 -17.26 -24.61
CA ARG A 562 30.83 -17.88 -23.48
C ARG A 562 30.69 -17.09 -22.18
N PHE A 563 30.46 -15.79 -22.24
CA PHE A 563 30.08 -14.98 -21.08
C PHE A 563 28.70 -15.43 -20.55
N PHE A 564 27.69 -15.49 -21.41
CA PHE A 564 26.36 -15.94 -20.99
C PHE A 564 26.34 -17.41 -20.57
N ALA A 565 27.10 -18.30 -21.21
CA ALA A 565 27.29 -19.68 -20.77
C ALA A 565 27.89 -19.77 -19.35
N LYS A 566 28.87 -18.92 -19.00
CA LYS A 566 29.39 -18.84 -17.61
C LYS A 566 28.32 -18.37 -16.62
N GLN A 567 27.47 -17.41 -17.02
CA GLN A 567 26.44 -16.84 -16.14
C GLN A 567 25.22 -17.77 -15.97
N LEU A 568 24.90 -18.59 -16.97
CA LEU A 568 23.94 -19.69 -16.87
C LEU A 568 24.47 -20.78 -15.94
N ASN A 569 25.71 -21.23 -16.14
CA ASN A 569 26.33 -22.24 -15.27
C ASN A 569 26.38 -21.77 -13.80
N LYS A 570 26.71 -20.49 -13.53
CA LYS A 570 26.61 -19.92 -12.17
C LYS A 570 25.19 -19.85 -11.59
N ALA A 571 24.15 -19.83 -12.43
CA ALA A 571 22.77 -19.82 -11.97
C ALA A 571 22.24 -21.23 -11.68
N ILE A 572 22.86 -22.25 -12.28
CA ILE A 572 22.50 -23.67 -12.18
C ILE A 572 23.34 -24.33 -11.08
N SER A 573 24.68 -24.27 -11.19
CA SER A 573 25.60 -24.98 -10.31
C SER A 573 25.72 -24.36 -8.91
N GLY A 574 25.28 -25.10 -7.90
CA GLY A 574 25.41 -24.72 -6.49
C GLY A 574 24.64 -25.63 -5.54
N MET A 575 24.40 -25.17 -4.31
CA MET A 575 23.37 -25.75 -3.45
C MET A 575 22.06 -25.04 -3.74
N GLY A 576 21.33 -25.56 -4.73
CA GLY A 576 20.08 -24.98 -5.25
C GLY A 576 20.32 -23.97 -6.38
N THR A 577 19.25 -23.74 -7.15
CA THR A 577 19.25 -23.00 -8.42
C THR A 577 18.85 -21.54 -8.20
N ASN A 578 19.52 -20.61 -8.88
CA ASN A 578 19.13 -19.19 -8.92
C ASN A 578 18.14 -18.97 -10.07
N ASP A 579 16.89 -19.37 -9.82
CA ASP A 579 15.81 -19.37 -10.81
C ASP A 579 15.60 -17.98 -11.45
N GLN A 580 15.69 -16.92 -10.67
CA GLN A 580 15.52 -15.55 -11.17
C GLN A 580 16.60 -15.18 -12.19
N GLN A 581 17.86 -15.58 -11.94
CA GLN A 581 18.95 -15.36 -12.89
C GLN A 581 18.84 -16.29 -14.11
N LEU A 582 18.51 -17.56 -13.89
CA LEU A 582 18.36 -18.56 -14.96
C LEU A 582 17.24 -18.17 -15.94
N ILE A 583 16.03 -17.90 -15.44
CA ILE A 583 14.88 -17.46 -16.24
C ILE A 583 15.20 -16.17 -16.99
N ARG A 584 15.81 -15.18 -16.32
CA ARG A 584 16.20 -13.92 -16.96
C ARG A 584 17.18 -14.16 -18.12
N LEU A 585 18.18 -15.01 -17.94
CA LEU A 585 19.17 -15.30 -18.99
C LEU A 585 18.54 -16.08 -20.15
N VAL A 586 17.71 -17.09 -19.88
CA VAL A 586 17.03 -17.87 -20.92
C VAL A 586 16.08 -16.99 -21.73
N VAL A 587 15.18 -16.25 -21.07
CA VAL A 587 14.16 -15.40 -21.74
C VAL A 587 14.78 -14.22 -22.50
N THR A 588 15.89 -13.64 -22.03
CA THR A 588 16.51 -12.50 -22.73
C THR A 588 17.43 -12.90 -23.88
N ARG A 589 17.82 -14.18 -24.00
CA ARG A 589 18.75 -14.67 -25.04
C ARG A 589 18.16 -15.71 -26.00
N CYS A 590 17.02 -16.32 -25.69
CA CYS A 590 16.37 -17.38 -26.50
C CYS A 590 16.24 -17.01 -27.99
N GLU A 591 15.76 -15.79 -28.29
CA GLU A 591 15.56 -15.29 -29.66
C GLU A 591 16.79 -14.59 -30.26
N ILE A 592 17.94 -14.54 -29.56
CA ILE A 592 19.11 -13.73 -29.96
C ILE A 592 20.32 -14.59 -30.34
N ASP A 593 20.83 -15.40 -29.42
CA ASP A 593 22.09 -16.15 -29.59
C ASP A 593 22.16 -17.45 -28.77
N MET A 594 21.01 -17.98 -28.34
CA MET A 594 20.94 -19.16 -27.46
C MET A 594 21.66 -20.40 -28.02
N GLU A 595 21.63 -20.62 -29.34
CA GLU A 595 22.35 -21.74 -29.96
C GLU A 595 23.88 -21.62 -29.83
N ASP A 596 24.43 -20.41 -29.97
CA ASP A 596 25.86 -20.19 -29.79
C ASP A 596 26.24 -20.23 -28.30
N ILE A 597 25.34 -19.77 -27.41
CA ILE A 597 25.48 -19.94 -25.95
C ILE A 597 25.51 -21.42 -25.57
N LYS A 598 24.60 -22.25 -26.10
CA LYS A 598 24.55 -23.71 -25.86
C LYS A 598 25.86 -24.38 -26.28
N ARG A 599 26.38 -24.07 -27.48
CA ARG A 599 27.69 -24.58 -27.94
C ARG A 599 28.84 -24.13 -27.05
N ALA A 600 28.85 -22.86 -26.62
CA ALA A 600 29.87 -22.33 -25.72
C ALA A 600 29.79 -22.92 -24.30
N TYR A 601 28.58 -23.31 -23.86
CA TYR A 601 28.34 -24.04 -22.61
C TYR A 601 28.90 -25.46 -22.71
N GLU A 602 28.46 -26.24 -23.70
CA GLU A 602 28.90 -27.63 -23.92
C GLU A 602 30.41 -27.72 -24.11
N SER A 603 30.98 -26.88 -24.97
CA SER A 603 32.43 -26.81 -25.19
C SER A 603 33.24 -26.43 -23.95
N LYS A 604 32.64 -25.79 -22.95
CA LYS A 604 33.32 -25.38 -21.72
C LYS A 604 33.14 -26.39 -20.58
N TYR A 605 31.94 -26.92 -20.42
CA TYR A 605 31.55 -27.69 -19.25
C TYR A 605 31.50 -29.21 -19.49
N GLY A 606 31.54 -29.65 -20.76
CA GLY A 606 31.49 -31.08 -21.12
C GLY A 606 30.10 -31.70 -21.01
N GLU A 607 29.08 -30.86 -20.83
CA GLU A 607 27.67 -31.18 -20.63
C GLU A 607 26.83 -30.17 -21.40
N SER A 608 25.72 -30.60 -22.01
CA SER A 608 24.83 -29.66 -22.70
C SER A 608 24.05 -28.80 -21.69
N LEU A 609 23.71 -27.56 -22.06
CA LEU A 609 22.86 -26.70 -21.23
C LEU A 609 21.49 -27.34 -20.94
N ASN A 610 21.00 -28.20 -21.85
CA ASN A 610 19.77 -28.95 -21.73
C ASN A 610 19.83 -29.96 -20.58
N GLU A 611 20.88 -30.78 -20.49
CA GLU A 611 21.05 -31.73 -19.37
C GLU A 611 21.27 -30.99 -18.05
N ALA A 612 22.08 -29.93 -18.03
CA ALA A 612 22.29 -29.12 -16.83
C ALA A 612 20.99 -28.50 -16.27
N ILE A 613 20.06 -28.09 -17.15
CA ILE A 613 18.73 -27.61 -16.73
C ILE A 613 17.83 -28.79 -16.31
N LYS A 614 17.96 -29.97 -16.91
CA LYS A 614 17.19 -31.16 -16.49
C LYS A 614 17.55 -31.63 -15.09
N ASP A 615 18.82 -31.57 -14.71
CA ASP A 615 19.30 -32.15 -13.45
C ASP A 615 19.08 -31.22 -12.25
N ASP A 616 19.19 -29.90 -12.42
CA ASP A 616 19.13 -28.91 -11.33
C ASP A 616 17.81 -28.10 -11.24
N CYS A 617 16.88 -28.19 -12.21
CA CYS A 617 15.60 -27.44 -12.17
C CYS A 617 14.40 -28.30 -11.75
N GLY A 618 13.49 -27.71 -10.94
CA GLY A 618 12.24 -28.34 -10.52
C GLY A 618 11.20 -28.45 -11.64
N GLU A 619 10.28 -29.42 -11.52
CA GLU A 619 9.29 -29.78 -12.56
C GLU A 619 8.40 -28.60 -13.02
N ASP A 620 8.09 -27.65 -12.14
CA ASP A 620 7.09 -26.59 -12.37
C ASP A 620 7.44 -25.61 -13.51
N TYR A 621 8.71 -25.46 -13.87
CA TYR A 621 9.19 -24.53 -14.92
C TYR A 621 10.31 -25.10 -15.81
N LYS A 622 10.87 -26.27 -15.47
CA LYS A 622 11.87 -26.99 -16.27
C LYS A 622 11.45 -27.16 -17.74
N GLU A 623 10.24 -27.68 -17.98
CA GLU A 623 9.70 -27.87 -19.34
C GLU A 623 9.63 -26.57 -20.15
N CYS A 624 9.29 -25.45 -19.50
CA CYS A 624 9.28 -24.14 -20.15
C CYS A 624 10.69 -23.63 -20.48
N LEU A 625 11.68 -23.87 -19.61
CA LEU A 625 13.07 -23.51 -19.88
C LEU A 625 13.65 -24.34 -21.04
N LEU A 626 13.40 -25.66 -21.06
CA LEU A 626 13.83 -26.56 -22.13
C LEU A 626 13.22 -26.16 -23.48
N ALA A 627 11.91 -25.86 -23.51
CA ALA A 627 11.25 -25.35 -24.70
C ALA A 627 11.83 -24.02 -25.21
N LEU A 628 12.16 -23.08 -24.30
CA LEU A 628 12.77 -21.79 -24.64
C LEU A 628 14.21 -21.89 -25.16
N ILE A 629 14.93 -22.98 -24.84
CA ILE A 629 16.26 -23.26 -25.40
C ILE A 629 16.22 -24.24 -26.59
N GLY A 630 15.03 -24.50 -27.15
CA GLY A 630 14.86 -25.27 -28.39
C GLY A 630 14.90 -26.80 -28.22
N GLU A 631 14.57 -27.33 -27.04
CA GLU A 631 14.17 -28.73 -26.90
C GLU A 631 12.66 -28.87 -27.18
N HIS A 632 12.26 -29.97 -27.82
CA HIS A 632 10.90 -30.23 -28.31
C HIS A 632 10.44 -31.65 -27.98
#